data_AF-A0A8X6XNM4-F1
#
_entry.id   AF-A0A8X6XNM4-F1
#
_cell.length_a   1.000
_cell.length_b   1.000
_cell.length_c   1.000
_cell.angle_alpha   90.00
_cell.angle_beta   90.00
_cell.angle_gamma   90.00
#
_symmetry.space_group_name_H-M   'P 1'
#
loop_
_entity.id
_entity.type
_entity.pdbx_description
1 polymer ?
#
loop_
_entity_poly.entity_id
_entity_poly.type
_entity_poly.pdbx_seq_one_letter_code
_entity_poly.pdbx_strand_id
1 'polypeptide(L)'
;MACVYWSEEDARRLWNEMLPSERRYHCDSYICDHKPVWDTIMTEWTSYLESESEDWTQFPFHRPLSFYCREGAALQGNIFQHLSPRERMHVFKEAMADSPVYKKRFCLSQMTAKEREEIIAKEPFQILRTFLNWPLQLKFLEMAESIMMQLTKQHFYCLLHEIISEKIKIQWNDYDYVELLQWLWERSPNHFKQYVATKEFFKFLMKALQP
;
A
#
# COMPACT_ATOMS: atom_id res chain seq x y z
N MET A 1 24.19 0.94 -6.91
CA MET A 1 22.77 0.58 -6.69
C MET A 1 22.41 0.72 -5.20
N ALA A 2 22.41 1.93 -4.66
CA ALA A 2 22.13 2.16 -3.23
C ALA A 2 21.39 3.50 -2.91
N CYS A 3 21.33 4.48 -3.82
CA CYS A 3 20.84 5.82 -3.48
C CYS A 3 19.31 5.96 -3.34
N VAL A 4 18.52 4.94 -3.66
CA VAL A 4 17.06 4.98 -3.43
C VAL A 4 16.69 4.55 -2.02
N TYR A 5 17.69 4.30 -1.15
CA TYR A 5 17.48 3.62 0.13
C TYR A 5 17.96 4.39 1.36
N TRP A 6 18.44 5.62 1.19
CA TRP A 6 19.31 6.29 2.17
C TRP A 6 18.77 7.63 2.66
N SER A 7 19.13 7.98 3.91
CA SER A 7 18.98 9.33 4.43
C SER A 7 19.93 10.30 3.71
N GLU A 8 19.68 11.60 3.76
CA GLU A 8 20.60 12.61 3.19
C GLU A 8 22.03 12.43 3.73
N GLU A 9 22.14 12.17 5.04
CA GLU A 9 23.41 11.95 5.73
C GLU A 9 24.16 10.73 5.17
N ASP A 10 23.46 9.61 4.96
CA ASP A 10 24.05 8.43 4.35
C ASP A 10 24.49 8.71 2.91
N ALA A 11 23.66 9.39 2.11
CA ALA A 11 23.96 9.76 0.73
C ALA A 11 25.22 10.62 0.62
N ARG A 12 25.35 11.63 1.49
CA ARG A 12 26.55 12.47 1.57
C ARG A 12 27.77 11.69 2.03
N ARG A 13 27.62 10.81 3.03
CA ARG A 13 28.72 9.98 3.54
C ARG A 13 29.33 9.14 2.42
N LEU A 14 28.53 8.35 1.70
CA LEU A 14 29.07 7.53 0.61
C LEU A 14 29.58 8.35 -0.55
N TRP A 15 28.90 9.46 -0.91
CA TRP A 15 29.40 10.34 -1.96
C TRP A 15 30.84 10.76 -1.67
N ASN A 16 31.11 11.15 -0.43
CA ASN A 16 32.43 11.54 0.04
C ASN A 16 33.43 10.36 0.11
N GLU A 17 32.96 9.14 0.33
CA GLU A 17 33.77 7.91 0.31
C GLU A 17 34.08 7.40 -1.12
N MET A 18 33.25 7.74 -2.11
CA MET A 18 33.41 7.31 -3.51
C MET A 18 34.54 8.07 -4.23
N LEU A 19 35.30 7.33 -5.04
CA LEU A 19 36.35 7.88 -5.88
C LEU A 19 35.77 8.72 -7.04
N PRO A 20 36.47 9.75 -7.54
CA PRO A 20 36.00 10.58 -8.67
C PRO A 20 35.76 9.82 -9.98
N SER A 21 36.34 8.62 -10.16
CA SER A 21 36.06 7.73 -11.30
C SER A 21 34.75 6.97 -11.14
N GLU A 22 34.39 6.61 -9.91
CA GLU A 22 33.15 5.89 -9.59
C GLU A 22 31.93 6.82 -9.70
N ARG A 23 32.10 8.11 -9.37
CA ARG A 23 31.07 9.14 -9.59
C ARG A 23 30.75 9.32 -11.07
N ARG A 24 31.76 9.23 -11.96
CA ARG A 24 31.60 9.38 -13.42
C ARG A 24 30.98 8.18 -14.13
N TYR A 25 31.24 6.96 -13.68
CA TYR A 25 30.65 5.75 -14.27
C TYR A 25 29.11 5.75 -14.16
N HIS A 26 28.58 6.42 -13.13
CA HIS A 26 27.16 6.67 -12.93
C HIS A 26 26.60 7.88 -13.70
N CYS A 27 27.34 8.51 -14.60
CA CYS A 27 26.81 9.57 -15.49
C CYS A 27 26.79 9.16 -16.98
N ASP A 28 27.59 8.16 -17.38
CA ASP A 28 27.86 7.91 -18.81
C ASP A 28 27.13 6.69 -19.43
N SER A 29 26.54 5.76 -18.65
CA SER A 29 25.81 4.59 -19.21
C SER A 29 24.36 4.85 -19.68
N TYR A 30 23.99 6.09 -20.06
CA TYR A 30 22.61 6.61 -19.99
C TYR A 30 21.88 6.85 -21.32
N ILE A 31 22.11 6.02 -22.34
CA ILE A 31 21.41 6.17 -23.62
C ILE A 31 20.66 4.88 -23.95
N CYS A 32 19.47 4.71 -23.35
CA CYS A 32 18.42 3.81 -23.81
C CYS A 32 17.05 4.43 -23.51
N ASP A 33 16.14 4.40 -24.49
CA ASP A 33 14.85 5.11 -24.50
C ASP A 33 13.83 4.64 -23.45
N HIS A 34 14.19 3.71 -22.56
CA HIS A 34 13.37 3.24 -21.44
C HIS A 34 14.21 3.33 -20.17
N LYS A 35 14.35 4.53 -19.61
CA LYS A 35 15.07 4.72 -18.34
C LYS A 35 14.27 4.07 -17.19
N PRO A 36 14.79 3.02 -16.52
CA PRO A 36 14.22 2.62 -15.24
C PRO A 36 14.21 3.80 -14.27
N VAL A 37 13.17 3.90 -13.46
CA VAL A 37 12.96 5.00 -12.49
C VAL A 37 14.17 5.20 -11.56
N TRP A 38 14.90 4.12 -11.28
CA TRP A 38 16.19 4.13 -10.58
C TRP A 38 17.19 5.12 -11.16
N ASP A 39 17.25 5.27 -12.48
CA ASP A 39 18.18 6.16 -13.18
C ASP A 39 17.83 7.63 -12.97
N THR A 40 16.54 7.97 -12.89
CA THR A 40 16.07 9.33 -12.59
C THR A 40 16.47 9.75 -11.18
N ILE A 41 16.29 8.85 -10.21
CA ILE A 41 16.57 9.11 -8.80
C ILE A 41 18.07 9.28 -8.57
N MET A 42 18.89 8.41 -9.18
CA MET A 42 20.35 8.52 -9.12
C MET A 42 20.84 9.82 -9.76
N THR A 43 20.25 10.24 -10.88
CA THR A 43 20.59 11.50 -11.56
C THR A 43 20.29 12.70 -10.66
N GLU A 44 19.11 12.74 -10.04
CA GLU A 44 18.69 13.84 -9.15
C GLU A 44 19.56 13.92 -7.88
N TRP A 45 19.89 12.79 -7.25
CA TRP A 45 20.83 12.74 -6.12
C TRP A 45 22.24 13.21 -6.49
N THR A 46 22.73 12.79 -7.65
CA THR A 46 24.05 13.19 -8.15
C THR A 46 24.10 14.71 -8.36
N SER A 47 23.09 15.28 -9.04
CA SER A 47 23.00 16.73 -9.24
C SER A 47 22.91 17.52 -7.93
N TYR A 48 22.20 17.00 -6.92
CA TYR A 48 22.17 17.62 -5.59
C TYR A 48 23.54 17.60 -4.91
N LEU A 49 24.19 16.43 -4.85
CA LEU A 49 25.48 16.26 -4.18
C LEU A 49 26.61 17.04 -4.89
N GLU A 50 26.52 17.22 -6.20
CA GLU A 50 27.44 18.05 -6.99
C GLU A 50 27.21 19.55 -6.81
N SER A 51 25.98 19.97 -6.49
CA SER A 51 25.65 21.39 -6.31
C SER A 51 26.18 22.01 -5.02
N GLU A 52 26.67 21.18 -4.09
CA GLU A 52 27.06 21.55 -2.72
C GLU A 52 25.97 22.31 -1.93
N SER A 53 24.72 22.29 -2.39
CA SER A 53 23.62 22.98 -1.71
C SER A 53 23.37 22.37 -0.33
N GLU A 54 23.26 23.23 0.69
CA GLU A 54 22.82 22.85 2.04
C GLU A 54 21.30 22.66 2.12
N ASP A 55 20.55 23.23 1.18
CA ASP A 55 19.10 23.17 1.15
C ASP A 55 18.62 22.13 0.14
N TRP A 56 18.44 20.90 0.62
CA TRP A 56 17.90 19.78 -0.17
C TRP A 56 16.46 20.01 -0.62
N THR A 57 15.73 20.95 -0.01
CA THR A 57 14.32 21.22 -0.31
C THR A 57 14.11 21.99 -1.62
N GLN A 58 15.18 22.55 -2.19
CA GLN A 58 15.16 23.30 -3.45
C GLN A 58 15.32 22.42 -4.70
N PHE A 59 15.73 21.16 -4.53
CA PHE A 59 15.86 20.21 -5.64
C PHE A 59 14.49 19.58 -5.98
N PRO A 60 14.25 19.19 -7.25
CA PRO A 60 12.96 18.67 -7.71
C PRO A 60 12.65 17.24 -7.21
N PHE A 61 13.00 16.92 -5.96
CA PHE A 61 12.36 15.86 -5.16
C PHE A 61 10.87 16.15 -4.88
N HIS A 62 10.33 17.25 -5.41
CA HIS A 62 8.90 17.48 -5.60
C HIS A 62 8.24 16.58 -6.65
N ARG A 63 8.87 15.48 -7.11
CA ARG A 63 8.04 14.32 -7.44
C ARG A 63 7.52 13.78 -6.11
N PRO A 64 6.21 13.92 -5.82
CA PRO A 64 5.67 13.53 -4.53
C PRO A 64 6.12 12.12 -4.18
N LEU A 65 6.36 11.82 -2.89
CA LEU A 65 6.70 10.47 -2.43
C LEU A 65 5.80 9.38 -3.07
N SER A 66 4.58 9.76 -3.47
CA SER A 66 3.66 8.95 -4.28
C SER A 66 4.26 8.41 -5.59
N PHE A 67 5.14 9.13 -6.29
CA PHE A 67 5.84 8.67 -7.49
C PHE A 67 6.78 7.50 -7.18
N TYR A 68 7.54 7.63 -6.10
CA TYR A 68 8.48 6.62 -5.61
C TYR A 68 7.77 5.38 -5.02
N CYS A 69 6.60 5.59 -4.40
CA CYS A 69 5.77 4.53 -3.84
C CYS A 69 4.99 3.77 -4.93
N ARG A 70 4.53 4.47 -5.98
CA ARG A 70 3.85 3.89 -7.15
C ARG A 70 4.71 2.81 -7.83
N GLU A 71 6.02 3.01 -7.88
CA GLU A 71 6.97 2.10 -8.53
C GLU A 71 7.55 1.03 -7.59
N GLY A 72 7.28 1.10 -6.29
CA GLY A 72 7.60 0.04 -5.31
C GLY A 72 9.07 0.00 -4.86
N ALA A 73 9.94 0.66 -5.62
CA ALA A 73 11.35 0.87 -5.34
C ALA A 73 11.60 1.42 -3.93
N ALA A 74 10.94 2.53 -3.55
CA ALA A 74 11.18 3.17 -2.25
C ALA A 74 10.60 2.43 -1.04
N LEU A 75 9.70 1.45 -1.26
CA LEU A 75 9.19 0.58 -0.18
C LEU A 75 10.12 -0.60 0.08
N GLN A 76 10.89 -1.06 -0.92
CA GLN A 76 11.93 -2.07 -0.69
C GLN A 76 13.16 -1.47 0.01
N GLY A 77 13.23 -0.13 0.03
CA GLY A 77 14.19 0.63 0.79
C GLY A 77 13.75 0.87 2.20
N ASN A 78 14.66 0.70 3.14
CA ASN A 78 14.51 1.12 4.52
C ASN A 78 14.11 2.60 4.70
N ILE A 79 13.94 3.42 3.66
CA ILE A 79 13.41 4.80 3.71
C ILE A 79 12.13 4.90 4.53
N PHE A 80 11.19 3.95 4.42
CA PHE A 80 9.91 4.07 5.11
C PHE A 80 10.06 4.18 6.64
N GLN A 81 11.10 3.57 7.21
CA GLN A 81 11.39 3.63 8.65
C GLN A 81 11.90 5.01 9.09
N HIS A 82 12.50 5.77 8.17
CA HIS A 82 13.05 7.11 8.43
C HIS A 82 12.02 8.23 8.22
N LEU A 83 10.87 7.94 7.62
CA LEU A 83 9.79 8.91 7.44
C LEU A 83 9.19 9.33 8.78
N SER A 84 8.71 10.57 8.88
CA SER A 84 7.87 10.98 10.01
C SER A 84 6.50 10.28 9.98
N PRO A 85 5.77 10.23 11.11
CA PRO A 85 4.43 9.65 11.13
C PRO A 85 3.45 10.23 10.11
N ARG A 86 3.53 11.55 9.89
CA ARG A 86 2.68 12.26 8.94
C ARG A 86 2.97 11.84 7.49
N GLU A 87 4.25 11.65 7.16
CA GLU A 87 4.69 11.20 5.83
C GLU A 87 4.32 9.75 5.59
N ARG A 88 4.54 8.85 6.56
CA ARG A 88 4.10 7.45 6.47
C ARG A 88 2.60 7.35 6.21
N MET A 89 1.80 8.14 6.93
CA MET A 89 0.36 8.22 6.73
C MET A 89 0.00 8.68 5.32
N HIS A 90 0.68 9.71 4.81
CA HIS A 90 0.45 10.21 3.44
C HIS A 90 0.80 9.14 2.40
N VAL A 91 1.98 8.53 2.50
CA VAL A 91 2.40 7.41 1.64
C VAL A 91 1.41 6.26 1.67
N PHE A 92 0.94 5.89 2.86
CA PHE A 92 -0.02 4.82 3.00
C PHE A 92 -1.32 5.13 2.26
N LYS A 93 -1.87 6.34 2.41
CA LYS A 93 -3.09 6.76 1.69
C LYS A 93 -2.91 6.69 0.17
N GLU A 94 -1.77 7.15 -0.33
CA GLU A 94 -1.44 7.06 -1.75
C GLU A 94 -1.34 5.60 -2.21
N ALA A 95 -0.74 4.73 -1.37
CA ALA A 95 -0.69 3.30 -1.65
C ALA A 95 -2.10 2.67 -1.67
N MET A 96 -3.05 3.16 -0.87
CA MET A 96 -4.41 2.61 -0.85
C MET A 96 -5.18 2.83 -2.15
N ALA A 97 -4.91 3.91 -2.88
CA ALA A 97 -5.63 4.26 -4.09
C ALA A 97 -5.38 3.25 -5.24
N ASP A 98 -4.11 2.91 -5.54
CA ASP A 98 -3.77 2.15 -6.75
C ASP A 98 -2.56 1.20 -6.62
N SER A 99 -2.09 0.90 -5.40
CA SER A 99 -0.95 0.00 -5.24
C SER A 99 -1.35 -1.48 -5.13
N PRO A 100 -0.48 -2.41 -5.59
CA PRO A 100 -0.60 -3.82 -5.28
C PRO A 100 -0.73 -4.08 -3.79
N VAL A 101 -1.51 -5.11 -3.42
CA VAL A 101 -1.83 -5.44 -2.02
C VAL A 101 -0.59 -5.66 -1.15
N TYR A 102 0.49 -6.23 -1.70
CA TYR A 102 1.74 -6.43 -0.95
C TYR A 102 2.38 -5.10 -0.49
N LYS A 103 2.26 -4.01 -1.27
CA LYS A 103 2.77 -2.69 -0.88
C LYS A 103 2.01 -2.14 0.32
N LYS A 104 0.68 -2.26 0.29
CA LYS A 104 -0.20 -1.84 1.39
C LYS A 104 0.16 -2.58 2.68
N ARG A 105 0.37 -3.90 2.59
CA ARG A 105 0.82 -4.75 3.72
C ARG A 105 2.17 -4.33 4.27
N PHE A 106 3.14 -4.08 3.38
CA PHE A 106 4.46 -3.61 3.79
C PHE A 106 4.35 -2.29 4.56
N CYS A 107 3.66 -1.28 4.03
CA CYS A 107 3.47 0.00 4.73
C CYS A 107 2.85 -0.20 6.13
N LEU A 108 1.83 -1.05 6.26
CA LEU A 108 1.22 -1.36 7.56
C LEU A 108 2.18 -2.03 8.54
N SER A 109 3.06 -2.89 8.05
CA SER A 109 4.05 -3.58 8.90
C SER A 109 5.07 -2.61 9.53
N GLN A 110 5.40 -1.55 8.79
CA GLN A 110 6.40 -0.55 9.21
C GLN A 110 5.80 0.56 10.09
N MET A 111 4.48 0.60 10.24
CA MET A 111 3.80 1.57 11.10
C MET A 111 3.80 1.13 12.56
N THR A 112 3.88 2.11 13.45
CA THR A 112 3.69 1.93 14.90
C THR A 112 2.25 1.52 15.20
N ALA A 113 2.02 0.98 16.41
CA ALA A 113 0.69 0.59 16.85
C ALA A 113 -0.33 1.75 16.78
N LYS A 114 0.08 2.94 17.25
CA LYS A 114 -0.76 4.14 17.22
C LYS A 114 -1.14 4.57 15.79
N GLU A 115 -0.18 4.56 14.87
CA GLU A 115 -0.46 4.89 13.46
C GLU A 115 -1.42 3.89 12.81
N ARG A 116 -1.26 2.60 13.11
CA ARG A 116 -2.18 1.56 12.64
C ARG A 116 -3.59 1.77 13.16
N GLU A 117 -3.75 2.08 14.43
CA GLU A 117 -5.07 2.39 15.03
C GLU A 117 -5.72 3.60 14.36
N GLU A 118 -4.97 4.68 14.14
CA GLU A 118 -5.47 5.88 13.46
C GLU A 118 -5.92 5.59 12.02
N ILE A 119 -5.20 4.72 11.30
CA ILE A 119 -5.53 4.34 9.93
C ILE A 119 -6.75 3.43 9.90
N ILE A 120 -6.80 2.44 10.79
CA ILE A 120 -7.94 1.55 10.94
C ILE A 120 -9.22 2.37 11.15
N ALA A 121 -9.18 3.39 12.01
CA ALA A 121 -10.32 4.26 12.27
C ALA A 121 -10.75 5.08 11.04
N LYS A 122 -9.80 5.49 10.19
CA LYS A 122 -10.07 6.33 9.01
C LYS A 122 -10.48 5.51 7.78
N GLU A 123 -9.85 4.36 7.58
CA GLU A 123 -9.93 3.57 6.34
C GLU A 123 -10.21 2.07 6.62
N PRO A 124 -11.20 1.71 7.44
CA PRO A 124 -11.39 0.33 7.91
C PRO A 124 -11.67 -0.65 6.76
N PHE A 125 -12.42 -0.22 5.75
CA PHE A 125 -12.69 -1.02 4.55
C PHE A 125 -11.41 -1.39 3.81
N GLN A 126 -10.58 -0.39 3.54
CA GLN A 126 -9.35 -0.55 2.77
C GLN A 126 -8.36 -1.43 3.52
N ILE A 127 -8.32 -1.33 4.85
CA ILE A 127 -7.52 -2.22 5.71
C ILE A 127 -7.99 -3.67 5.62
N LEU A 128 -9.28 -3.95 5.81
CA LEU A 128 -9.80 -5.31 5.68
C LEU A 128 -9.48 -5.91 4.32
N ARG A 129 -9.68 -5.14 3.26
CA ARG A 129 -9.39 -5.54 1.89
C ARG A 129 -7.94 -6.04 1.71
N THR A 130 -6.96 -5.47 2.40
CA THR A 130 -5.56 -5.92 2.30
C THR A 130 -5.33 -7.36 2.77
N PHE A 131 -6.18 -7.88 3.65
CA PHE A 131 -6.06 -9.21 4.22
C PHE A 131 -6.92 -10.26 3.51
N LEU A 132 -7.79 -9.86 2.58
CA LEU A 132 -8.73 -10.77 1.92
C LEU A 132 -8.04 -11.79 0.99
N ASN A 133 -6.85 -11.48 0.48
CA ASN A 133 -6.10 -12.36 -0.41
C ASN A 133 -5.23 -13.38 0.35
N TRP A 134 -5.09 -14.56 -0.24
CA TRP A 134 -4.25 -15.63 0.29
C TRP A 134 -2.81 -15.16 0.56
N PRO A 135 -2.16 -15.63 1.64
CA PRO A 135 -2.63 -16.59 2.66
C PRO A 135 -3.29 -15.94 3.90
N LEU A 136 -3.79 -14.71 3.79
CA LEU A 136 -4.12 -13.90 4.97
C LEU A 136 -5.59 -13.94 5.42
N GLN A 137 -6.40 -14.87 4.92
CA GLN A 137 -7.84 -14.90 5.23
C GLN A 137 -8.12 -15.11 6.72
N LEU A 138 -7.31 -15.91 7.44
CA LEU A 138 -7.44 -16.03 8.89
C LEU A 138 -7.21 -14.66 9.57
N LYS A 139 -6.21 -13.91 9.11
CA LYS A 139 -5.96 -12.55 9.61
C LYS A 139 -7.08 -11.59 9.24
N PHE A 140 -7.68 -11.78 8.07
CA PHE A 140 -8.86 -11.03 7.66
C PHE A 140 -10.03 -11.26 8.63
N LEU A 141 -10.29 -12.50 9.04
CA LEU A 141 -11.38 -12.82 9.98
C LEU A 141 -11.14 -12.16 11.34
N GLU A 142 -9.93 -12.28 11.90
CA GLU A 142 -9.53 -11.61 13.15
C GLU A 142 -9.74 -10.09 13.07
N MET A 143 -9.28 -9.48 11.96
CA MET A 143 -9.42 -8.05 11.76
C MET A 143 -10.89 -7.67 11.60
N ALA A 144 -11.66 -8.41 10.79
CA ALA A 144 -13.08 -8.15 10.58
C ALA A 144 -13.84 -8.16 11.91
N GLU A 145 -13.58 -9.10 12.80
CA GLU A 145 -14.20 -9.11 14.13
C GLU A 145 -13.94 -7.82 14.92
N SER A 146 -12.70 -7.32 14.87
CA SER A 146 -12.30 -6.12 15.61
C SER A 146 -12.78 -4.79 15.01
N ILE A 147 -12.87 -4.68 13.68
CA ILE A 147 -13.09 -3.38 12.99
C ILE A 147 -14.40 -3.30 12.19
N MET A 148 -15.20 -4.37 12.14
CA MET A 148 -16.48 -4.38 11.41
C MET A 148 -17.45 -3.30 11.90
N MET A 149 -17.46 -2.99 13.19
CA MET A 149 -18.30 -1.92 13.76
C MET A 149 -17.89 -0.52 13.32
N GLN A 150 -16.69 -0.35 12.77
CA GLN A 150 -16.18 0.92 12.23
C GLN A 150 -16.55 1.09 10.75
N LEU A 151 -17.05 0.04 10.10
CA LEU A 151 -17.49 0.12 8.72
C LEU A 151 -18.78 0.93 8.59
N THR A 152 -18.90 1.67 7.48
CA THR A 152 -20.19 2.18 7.06
C THR A 152 -21.00 1.07 6.39
N LYS A 153 -22.32 1.24 6.30
CA LYS A 153 -23.20 0.34 5.52
C LYS A 153 -22.72 0.16 4.08
N GLN A 154 -22.23 1.23 3.46
CA GLN A 154 -21.69 1.20 2.10
C GLN A 154 -20.38 0.41 2.04
N HIS A 155 -19.47 0.61 2.99
CA HIS A 155 -18.21 -0.14 3.07
C HIS A 155 -18.46 -1.65 3.22
N PHE A 156 -19.38 -2.03 4.11
CA PHE A 156 -19.76 -3.43 4.27
C PHE A 156 -20.34 -4.03 2.98
N TYR A 157 -21.25 -3.32 2.31
CA TYR A 157 -21.76 -3.75 1.01
C TYR A 157 -20.65 -3.93 -0.04
N CYS A 158 -19.72 -2.97 -0.16
CA CYS A 158 -18.59 -3.06 -1.08
C CYS A 158 -17.71 -4.28 -0.79
N LEU A 159 -17.44 -4.56 0.49
CA LEU A 159 -16.65 -5.72 0.90
C LEU A 159 -17.29 -7.04 0.47
N LEU A 160 -18.59 -7.21 0.72
CA LEU A 160 -19.28 -8.42 0.30
C LEU A 160 -19.36 -8.53 -1.24
N HIS A 161 -19.56 -7.41 -1.93
CA HIS A 161 -19.54 -7.38 -3.40
C HIS A 161 -18.17 -7.82 -3.94
N GLU A 162 -17.08 -7.36 -3.32
CA GLU A 162 -15.71 -7.73 -3.72
C GLU A 162 -15.46 -9.23 -3.53
N ILE A 163 -15.80 -9.80 -2.37
CA ILE A 163 -15.66 -11.24 -2.11
C ILE A 163 -16.43 -12.05 -3.17
N ILE A 164 -17.68 -11.67 -3.43
CA ILE A 164 -18.50 -12.40 -4.40
C ILE A 164 -17.94 -12.26 -5.82
N SER A 165 -17.72 -11.03 -6.27
CA SER A 165 -17.42 -10.74 -7.67
C SER A 165 -15.99 -11.09 -8.04
N GLU A 166 -15.03 -10.90 -7.13
CA GLU A 166 -13.62 -11.10 -7.41
C GLU A 166 -13.09 -12.47 -6.95
N LYS A 167 -13.76 -13.14 -5.99
CA LYS A 167 -13.33 -14.44 -5.48
C LYS A 167 -14.27 -15.57 -5.87
N ILE A 168 -15.53 -15.50 -5.45
CA ILE A 168 -16.48 -16.62 -5.62
C ILE A 168 -16.88 -16.82 -7.09
N LYS A 169 -17.32 -15.76 -7.79
CA LYS A 169 -17.76 -15.86 -9.19
C LYS A 169 -16.65 -16.27 -10.14
N ILE A 170 -15.41 -15.85 -9.85
CA ILE A 170 -14.23 -16.20 -10.64
C ILE A 170 -13.67 -17.58 -10.23
N GLN A 171 -14.29 -18.25 -9.24
CA GLN A 171 -13.91 -19.58 -8.77
C GLN A 171 -12.46 -19.66 -8.29
N TRP A 172 -12.03 -18.67 -7.51
CA TRP A 172 -10.73 -18.71 -6.84
C TRP A 172 -10.71 -19.85 -5.82
N ASN A 173 -9.77 -20.79 -5.99
CA ASN A 173 -9.67 -22.01 -5.20
C ASN A 173 -8.51 -21.98 -4.17
N ASP A 174 -8.00 -20.81 -3.80
CA ASP A 174 -6.92 -20.66 -2.82
C ASP A 174 -7.44 -20.61 -1.36
N TYR A 175 -8.74 -20.42 -1.15
CA TYR A 175 -9.40 -20.42 0.14
C TYR A 175 -10.91 -20.68 -0.02
N ASP A 176 -11.60 -21.15 1.03
CA ASP A 176 -13.07 -21.25 1.02
C ASP A 176 -13.72 -19.87 1.25
N TYR A 177 -13.90 -19.12 0.16
CA TYR A 177 -14.53 -17.80 0.23
C TYR A 177 -16.04 -17.85 0.48
N VAL A 178 -16.69 -19.00 0.24
CA VAL A 178 -18.11 -19.17 0.56
C VAL A 178 -18.28 -19.24 2.07
N GLU A 179 -17.47 -20.06 2.74
CA GLU A 179 -17.42 -20.13 4.21
C GLU A 179 -17.03 -18.78 4.82
N LEU A 180 -16.03 -18.09 4.27
CA LEU A 180 -15.64 -16.74 4.71
C LEU A 180 -16.81 -15.74 4.62
N LEU A 181 -17.54 -15.76 3.50
CA LEU A 181 -18.69 -14.88 3.29
C LEU A 181 -19.83 -15.20 4.26
N GLN A 182 -20.12 -16.48 4.50
CA GLN A 182 -21.10 -16.93 5.48
C GLN A 182 -20.73 -16.45 6.89
N TRP A 183 -19.48 -16.66 7.29
CA TRP A 183 -18.96 -16.21 8.59
C TRP A 183 -19.15 -14.70 8.79
N LEU A 184 -18.80 -13.89 7.78
CA LEU A 184 -18.97 -12.44 7.80
C LEU A 184 -20.45 -12.07 7.89
N TRP A 185 -21.29 -12.71 7.09
CA TRP A 185 -22.71 -12.43 7.06
C TRP A 185 -23.34 -12.71 8.42
N GLU A 186 -23.11 -13.89 9.00
CA GLU A 186 -23.70 -14.29 10.28
C GLU A 186 -23.37 -13.31 11.41
N ARG A 187 -22.10 -12.92 11.52
CA ARG A 187 -21.59 -12.01 12.56
C ARG A 187 -21.89 -10.54 12.30
N SER A 188 -22.36 -10.19 11.10
CA SER A 188 -22.63 -8.79 10.78
C SER A 188 -23.85 -8.23 11.53
N PRO A 189 -23.78 -6.96 11.97
CA PRO A 189 -24.92 -6.26 12.55
C PRO A 189 -26.16 -6.24 11.66
N ASN A 190 -27.35 -6.33 12.27
CA ASN A 190 -28.62 -6.36 11.53
C ASN A 190 -28.83 -5.15 10.61
N HIS A 191 -28.35 -3.96 10.99
CA HIS A 191 -28.49 -2.77 10.18
C HIS A 191 -27.66 -2.82 8.87
N PHE A 192 -26.60 -3.63 8.82
CA PHE A 192 -25.88 -3.92 7.59
C PHE A 192 -26.67 -4.89 6.71
N LYS A 193 -27.17 -5.99 7.29
CA LYS A 193 -28.00 -6.97 6.58
C LYS A 193 -29.22 -6.33 5.92
N GLN A 194 -29.92 -5.47 6.67
CA GLN A 194 -31.05 -4.70 6.16
C GLN A 194 -30.65 -3.78 5.00
N TYR A 195 -29.53 -3.07 5.12
CA TYR A 195 -29.02 -2.23 4.04
C TYR A 195 -28.71 -3.04 2.78
N VAL A 196 -28.00 -4.16 2.92
CA VAL A 196 -27.65 -5.06 1.82
C VAL A 196 -28.90 -5.65 1.17
N ALA A 197 -29.94 -6.00 1.95
CA ALA A 197 -31.20 -6.51 1.45
C ALA A 197 -31.97 -5.49 0.57
N THR A 198 -31.67 -4.19 0.66
CA THR A 198 -32.23 -3.19 -0.26
C THR A 198 -31.54 -3.18 -1.63
N LYS A 199 -30.40 -3.87 -1.79
CA LYS A 199 -29.61 -3.90 -3.02
C LYS A 199 -30.00 -5.10 -3.88
N GLU A 200 -30.60 -4.83 -5.03
CA GLU A 200 -31.11 -5.86 -5.96
C GLU A 200 -30.06 -6.93 -6.30
N PHE A 201 -28.82 -6.52 -6.58
CA PHE A 201 -27.71 -7.43 -6.87
C PHE A 201 -27.52 -8.51 -5.79
N PHE A 202 -27.64 -8.14 -4.52
CA PHE A 202 -27.41 -9.04 -3.40
C PHE A 202 -28.57 -10.02 -3.17
N LYS A 203 -29.80 -9.63 -3.53
CA LYS A 203 -30.97 -10.52 -3.47
C LYS A 203 -30.81 -11.72 -4.39
N PHE A 204 -30.26 -11.52 -5.59
CA PHE A 204 -29.99 -12.62 -6.53
C PHE A 204 -28.89 -13.54 -6.03
N LEU A 205 -27.85 -12.98 -5.42
CA LEU A 205 -26.69 -13.72 -4.95
C LEU A 205 -26.94 -14.54 -3.70
N MET A 206 -27.65 -14.00 -2.70
CA MET A 206 -28.01 -14.77 -1.51
C MET A 206 -28.90 -15.97 -1.84
N LYS A 207 -29.72 -15.88 -2.90
CA LYS A 207 -30.50 -17.01 -3.42
C LYS A 207 -29.63 -18.07 -4.13
N ALA A 208 -28.55 -17.66 -4.79
CA ALA A 208 -27.65 -18.56 -5.50
C ALA A 208 -26.64 -19.26 -4.57
N LEU A 209 -26.43 -18.74 -3.35
CA LEU A 209 -25.55 -19.30 -2.33
C LEU A 209 -26.28 -20.17 -1.30
N GLN A 210 -27.60 -20.36 -1.45
CA GLN A 210 -28.37 -21.35 -0.69
C GLN A 210 -28.25 -22.71 -1.41
N PRO A 211 -27.96 -23.80 -0.68
CA PRO A 211 -27.80 -25.14 -1.25
C PRO A 211 -29.09 -25.68 -1.87
#